data_AF-A0A920ECJ6-F1
#
_entry.id   AF-A0A920ECJ6-F1
#
_cell.length_a   1.000
_cell.length_b   1.000
_cell.length_c   1.000
_cell.angle_alpha   90.00
_cell.angle_beta   90.00
_cell.angle_gamma   90.00
#
_symmetry.space_group_name_H-M   'P 1'
#
loop_
_entity.id
_entity.type
_entity.pdbx_description
1 polymer ?
#
loop_
_entity_poly.entity_id
_entity_poly.type
_entity_poly.pdbx_seq_one_letter_code
_entity_poly.pdbx_strand_id
1 'polypeptide(L)' 'MSSLRDAVIELDADVGLAFDGDADRVLAIDHEGNTIDGDHLMAILLATSSIEKLKTTQS' A
#
# COMPACT_ATOMS: atom_id res chain seq x y z
N MET A 1 2.70 7.36 22.74
CA MET A 1 2.03 7.31 21.43
C MET A 1 2.72 6.21 20.65
N SER A 2 2.05 5.10 20.41
CA SER A 2 2.55 4.04 19.52
C SER A 2 2.51 4.57 18.08
N SER A 3 3.56 4.29 17.32
CA SER A 3 3.60 4.63 15.89
C SER A 3 2.69 3.68 15.10
N LEU A 4 2.37 4.03 13.85
CA LEU A 4 1.63 3.13 12.95
C LEU A 4 2.32 1.75 12.85
N ARG A 5 3.66 1.74 12.79
CA ARG A 5 4.45 0.50 12.76
C ARG A 5 4.23 -0.35 14.00
N ASP A 6 4.27 0.26 15.18
CA ASP A 6 4.06 -0.46 16.44
C ASP A 6 2.65 -1.07 16.47
N ALA A 7 1.64 -0.34 16.01
CA ALA A 7 0.27 -0.84 15.94
C ALA A 7 0.13 -2.03 14.99
N VAL A 8 0.82 -2.05 13.85
CA VAL A 8 0.81 -3.20 12.91
C VAL A 8 1.39 -4.44 13.57
N ILE A 9 2.55 -4.32 14.22
CA ILE A 9 3.23 -5.44 14.89
C ILE A 9 2.44 -5.93 16.11
N GLU A 10 1.92 -5.02 16.93
CA GLU A 10 1.15 -5.37 18.14
C GLU A 10 -0.18 -6.06 17.83
N LEU A 11 -0.81 -5.71 16.71
CA LEU A 11 -2.10 -6.27 16.28
C LEU A 11 -1.95 -7.48 15.34
N ASP A 12 -0.73 -7.86 14.97
CA ASP A 12 -0.47 -8.88 13.93
C ASP A 12 -1.26 -8.58 12.64
N ALA A 13 -1.27 -7.30 12.24
CA ALA A 13 -2.05 -6.83 11.12
C ALA A 13 -1.34 -7.07 9.78
N ASP A 14 -2.10 -7.37 8.73
CA ASP A 14 -1.54 -7.62 7.39
C ASP A 14 -0.90 -6.35 6.77
N VAL A 15 -1.46 -5.17 7.06
CA VAL A 15 -1.01 -3.88 6.52
C VAL A 15 -1.48 -2.72 7.40
N GLY A 16 -0.66 -1.67 7.50
CA GLY A 16 -1.02 -0.38 8.07
C GLY A 16 -0.95 0.74 7.04
N LEU A 17 -1.90 1.69 7.07
CA LEU A 17 -1.95 2.84 6.17
C LEU A 17 -2.09 4.14 6.98
N ALA A 18 -1.22 5.13 6.71
CA ALA A 18 -1.34 6.49 7.23
C ALA A 18 -1.49 7.47 6.07
N PHE A 19 -2.51 8.31 6.15
CA PHE A 19 -2.76 9.39 5.21
C PHE A 19 -2.30 10.72 5.81
N ASP A 20 -1.97 11.67 4.94
CA ASP A 20 -1.79 13.06 5.37
C ASP A 20 -3.11 13.85 5.39
N GLY A 21 -3.04 15.14 5.69
CA GLY A 21 -4.23 15.94 6.04
C GLY A 21 -5.28 16.08 4.93
N ASP A 22 -4.87 16.04 3.67
CA ASP A 22 -5.73 16.05 2.48
C ASP A 22 -5.83 14.68 1.78
N ALA A 23 -5.16 13.66 2.34
CA ALA A 23 -5.18 12.27 1.90
C ALA A 23 -4.71 12.04 0.45
N ASP A 24 -3.84 12.92 -0.07
CA ASP A 24 -3.21 12.74 -1.38
C ASP A 24 -1.93 11.90 -1.30
N ARG A 25 -1.33 11.79 -0.10
CA ARG A 25 -0.20 10.91 0.19
C ARG A 25 -0.60 9.82 1.17
N VAL A 26 0.02 8.66 0.98
CA VAL A 26 -0.10 7.51 1.88
C VAL A 26 1.27 6.96 2.22
N LEU A 27 1.48 6.65 3.50
CA LEU A 27 2.57 5.82 3.98
C LEU A 27 1.99 4.46 4.37
N ALA A 28 2.57 3.40 3.83
CA ALA A 28 2.14 2.04 4.10
C ALA A 28 3.20 1.27 4.89
N ILE A 29 2.76 0.40 5.79
CA ILE A 29 3.59 -0.52 6.58
C ILE A 29 3.12 -1.94 6.30
N ASP A 30 4.02 -2.86 5.97
CA ASP A 30 3.69 -4.28 5.84
C ASP A 30 3.63 -5.00 7.20
N HIS A 31 3.15 -6.25 7.20
CA HIS A 31 3.06 -7.09 8.40
C HIS A 31 4.39 -7.31 9.15
N GLU A 32 5.55 -7.14 8.50
CA GLU A 32 6.87 -7.23 9.14
C GLU A 32 7.33 -5.88 9.73
N GLY A 33 6.53 -4.83 9.55
CA GLY A 33 6.82 -3.48 10.02
C GLY A 33 7.74 -2.69 9.10
N ASN A 34 7.92 -3.11 7.84
CA ASN A 34 8.69 -2.38 6.84
C ASN A 34 7.84 -1.29 6.19
N THR A 35 8.46 -0.16 5.86
CA THR A 35 7.80 0.89 5.08
C THR A 35 7.71 0.50 3.62
N ILE A 36 6.51 0.58 3.07
CA ILE A 36 6.24 0.52 1.63
C ILE A 36 6.16 1.97 1.13
N ASP A 37 7.11 2.37 0.29
CA ASP A 37 7.16 3.71 -0.29
C ASP A 37 6.21 3.88 -1.49
N GLY A 38 6.09 5.13 -1.95
CA GLY A 38 5.22 5.49 -3.07
C GLY A 38 5.62 4.85 -4.40
N ASP A 39 6.90 4.54 -4.62
CA ASP A 39 7.37 3.91 -5.86
C ASP A 39 6.95 2.43 -5.91
N HIS A 40 7.05 1.72 -4.78
CA HIS A 40 6.52 0.36 -4.66
C HIS A 40 5.01 0.32 -4.86
N LEU A 41 4.28 1.24 -4.23
CA LEU A 41 2.83 1.37 -4.43
C LEU A 41 2.49 1.66 -5.90
N MET A 42 3.22 2.57 -6.54
CA MET A 42 3.02 2.90 -7.94
C MET A 42 3.33 1.71 -8.85
N ALA A 43 4.38 0.93 -8.57
CA ALA A 43 4.71 -0.30 -9.30
C ALA A 43 3.59 -1.34 -9.18
N ILE A 44 3.00 -1.53 -7.99
CA ILE A 44 1.84 -2.41 -7.76
C ILE A 44 0.62 -1.94 -8.57
N LEU A 45 0.30 -0.64 -8.51
CA LEU A 45 -0.82 -0.06 -9.25
C LEU A 45 -0.63 -0.15 -10.78
N LEU A 46 0.58 0.08 -11.27
CA LEU A 46 0.92 -0.05 -12.68
C LEU A 46 0.83 -1.51 -13.15
N ALA A 47 1.35 -2.46 -12.37
CA ALA A 47 1.31 -3.88 -12.69
C ALA A 47 -0.15 -4.38 -12.75
N THR A 48 -0.97 -4.00 -11.78
CA THR A 48 -2.39 -4.41 -11.70
C THR A 48 -3.26 -3.73 -12.76
N SER A 49 -3.07 -2.44 -13.04
CA SER A 49 -3.82 -1.73 -14.10
C SER A 49 -3.43 -2.17 -15.52
N SER A 50 -2.18 -2.60 -15.74
CA SER A 50 -1.74 -3.16 -17.03
C SER A 50 -2.39 -4.52 -17.31
N ILE A 51 -2.77 -5.26 -16.27
CA ILE A 51 -3.47 -6.55 -16.39
C ILE A 51 -4.92 -6.36 -16.88
N GLU A 52 -5.58 -5.24 -16.56
CA GLU A 52 -6.96 -4.99 -17.03
C GLU A 52 -7.03 -4.71 -18.54
N LYS A 53 -6.06 -3.97 -19.10
CA LYS A 53 -6.03 -3.64 -20.53
C LYS A 53 -5.81 -4.85 -21.45
N LEU A 54 -5.18 -5.91 -20.92
CA LEU A 54 -4.99 -7.16 -21.67
C LEU A 54 -6.24 -8.05 -21.71
N LYS A 55 -7.21 -7.86 -20.79
CA LYS A 55 -8.46 -8.64 -20.76
C LYS A 55 -9.54 -8.10 -21.70
N THR A 56 -9.51 -6.82 -22.07
CA THR A 56 -10.55 -6.17 -22.90
C THR A 56 -10.25 -6.15 -24.39
N THR A 57 -9.07 -6.60 -24.84
CA THR A 57 -8.68 -6.61 -26.27
C THR A 57 -8.91 -7.97 -26.96
N GLN A 58 -9.53 -8.94 -26.29
CA GLN A 58 -9.91 -10.24 -26.87
C GLN A 58 -11.44 -10.47 -26.90
N SER A 59 -12.22 -9.49 -27.33
CA SER A 59 -13.63 -9.70 -27.70
C SER A 59 -13.99 -8.93 -28.96
#